data_AF-A0A2D4J4N6-F1
#
_entry.id   AF-A0A2D4J4N6-F1
#
_cell.length_a   1.000
_cell.length_b   1.000
_cell.length_c   1.000
_cell.angle_alpha   90.00
_cell.angle_beta   90.00
_cell.angle_gamma   90.00
#
_symmetry.space_group_name_H-M   'P 1'
#
loop_
_entity.id
_entity.type
_entity.pdbx_description
1 polymer ?
#
loop_
_entity_poly.entity_id
_entity_poly.type
_entity_poly.pdbx_seq_one_letter_code
_entity_poly.pdbx_strand_id
1 'polypeptide(L)'
;MKNANIETRETLLELYKEFKGDDILAATMKEPEKKKTDRLNAAHYSTGRVSASFTSTAMAPETTHEAAAIDDDMVRYRYVKKKGYVRLHTNQGDINLELHCDMTPKTCENFIKLCKKK
;
A
#
# COMPACT_ATOMS: atom_id res chain seq x y z
N MET A 1 6.70 30.57 35.71
CA MET A 1 5.79 31.43 34.94
C MET A 1 4.43 31.38 35.61
N LYS A 2 3.94 32.53 36.08
CA LYS A 2 2.89 32.67 37.10
C LYS A 2 1.49 32.76 36.46
N ASN A 3 0.59 31.93 36.98
CA ASN A 3 -0.89 31.99 36.97
C ASN A 3 -1.55 32.53 35.69
N ALA A 4 -1.80 31.64 34.73
CA ALA A 4 -2.77 31.91 33.66
C ALA A 4 -4.18 32.05 34.24
N ASN A 5 -4.96 32.98 33.68
CA ASN A 5 -6.38 33.20 33.99
C ASN A 5 -7.19 31.90 33.78
N ILE A 6 -8.22 31.68 34.59
CA ILE A 6 -9.01 30.43 34.63
C ILE A 6 -9.61 30.14 33.25
N GLU A 7 -10.16 31.16 32.59
CA GLU A 7 -10.71 31.05 31.25
C GLU A 7 -9.66 30.63 30.20
N THR A 8 -8.41 31.06 30.37
CA THR A 8 -7.31 30.67 29.47
C THR A 8 -6.92 29.20 29.68
N ARG A 9 -7.04 28.68 30.91
CA ARG A 9 -6.84 27.26 31.19
C ARG A 9 -7.97 26.40 30.64
N GLU A 10 -9.21 26.85 30.79
CA GLU A 10 -10.39 26.14 30.29
C GLU A 10 -10.39 26.07 28.76
N THR A 11 -10.13 27.19 28.09
CA THR A 11 -9.98 27.23 26.61
C THR A 11 -8.84 26.36 26.11
N LEU A 12 -7.69 26.34 26.81
CA LEU A 12 -6.59 25.44 26.47
C LEU A 12 -6.96 23.96 26.70
N LEU A 13 -7.69 23.65 27.78
CA LEU A 13 -8.15 22.28 28.06
C LEU A 13 -9.19 21.80 27.05
N GLU A 14 -10.12 22.66 26.64
CA GLU A 14 -11.07 22.37 25.56
C GLU A 14 -10.33 22.16 24.24
N LEU A 15 -9.36 23.03 23.92
CA LEU A 15 -8.53 22.87 22.73
C LEU A 15 -7.78 21.54 22.74
N TYR A 16 -7.11 21.16 23.83
CA TYR A 16 -6.43 19.85 23.93
C TYR A 16 -7.39 18.65 23.91
N LYS A 17 -8.65 18.83 24.31
CA LYS A 17 -9.68 17.78 24.32
C LYS A 17 -10.37 17.61 22.96
N GLU A 18 -10.59 18.71 22.24
CA GLU A 18 -11.23 18.73 20.93
C GLU A 18 -10.22 18.53 19.79
N PHE A 19 -8.97 18.93 19.96
CA PHE A 19 -7.91 18.75 18.98
C PHE A 19 -7.41 17.31 18.98
N LYS A 20 -8.26 16.42 18.46
CA LYS A 20 -7.91 15.03 18.12
C LYS A 20 -7.15 14.94 16.78
N GLY A 21 -6.93 16.08 16.12
CA GLY A 21 -6.35 16.18 14.77
C GLY A 21 -5.05 15.40 14.60
N ASP A 22 -4.20 15.40 15.62
CA ASP A 22 -2.91 14.72 15.59
C ASP A 22 -3.03 13.19 15.64
N ASP A 23 -3.98 12.65 16.42
CA ASP A 23 -4.22 11.20 16.50
C ASP A 23 -4.86 10.66 15.22
N ILE A 24 -5.77 11.42 14.60
CA ILE A 24 -6.37 11.06 13.31
C ILE A 24 -5.35 11.19 12.18
N LEU A 25 -4.50 12.22 12.19
CA LEU A 25 -3.38 12.32 11.24
C LEU A 25 -2.42 11.14 11.42
N ALA A 26 -2.01 10.82 12.65
CA ALA A 26 -1.10 9.72 12.95
C ALA A 26 -1.67 8.36 12.55
N ALA A 27 -2.98 8.13 12.75
CA ALA A 27 -3.66 6.91 12.31
C ALA A 27 -3.76 6.80 10.77
N THR A 28 -3.86 7.94 10.08
CA THR A 28 -3.93 7.99 8.60
C THR A 28 -2.52 7.91 7.98
N MET A 29 -1.52 8.46 8.65
CA MET A 29 -0.10 8.39 8.31
C MET A 29 0.50 7.08 8.83
N LYS A 30 -0.03 5.95 8.37
CA LYS A 30 0.64 4.67 8.57
C LYS A 30 2.02 4.79 7.93
N GLU A 31 3.08 4.78 8.75
CA GLU A 31 4.44 4.81 8.24
C GLU A 31 4.60 3.66 7.23
N PRO A 32 5.20 3.92 6.05
CA PRO A 32 5.41 2.88 5.07
C PRO A 32 6.29 1.80 5.71
N GLU A 33 5.69 0.66 6.03
CA GLU A 33 6.43 -0.50 6.54
C GLU A 33 7.53 -0.84 5.53
N LYS A 34 8.79 -0.84 5.98
CA LYS A 34 9.95 -1.20 5.16
C LYS A 34 9.80 -2.66 4.74
N LYS A 35 9.17 -2.92 3.59
CA LYS A 35 9.16 -4.24 2.96
C LYS A 35 10.59 -4.58 2.55
N LYS A 36 11.14 -5.68 3.09
CA LYS A 36 12.43 -6.22 2.65
C LYS A 36 12.32 -6.63 1.19
N THR A 37 13.20 -6.11 0.35
CA THR A 37 13.26 -6.44 -1.07
C THR A 37 14.06 -7.72 -1.28
N ASP A 38 13.43 -8.75 -1.84
CA ASP A 38 14.14 -9.91 -2.36
C ASP A 38 14.80 -9.59 -3.71
N ARG A 39 15.78 -10.40 -4.13
CA ARG A 39 16.47 -10.26 -5.44
C ARG A 39 15.51 -10.18 -6.64
N LEU A 40 14.32 -10.79 -6.53
CA LEU A 40 13.30 -10.80 -7.59
C LEU A 40 12.41 -9.55 -7.59
N ASN A 41 12.30 -8.87 -6.44
CA ASN A 41 11.40 -7.72 -6.25
C ASN A 41 12.18 -6.40 -6.14
N ALA A 42 13.50 -6.43 -6.33
CA ALA A 42 14.32 -5.22 -6.40
C ALA A 42 14.12 -4.53 -7.76
N ALA A 43 13.71 -3.27 -7.74
CA ALA A 43 13.63 -2.43 -8.91
C ALA A 43 15.04 -2.00 -9.38
N HIS A 44 15.13 -1.63 -10.66
CA HIS A 44 16.36 -1.04 -11.21
C HIS A 44 16.60 0.40 -10.71
N TYR A 45 15.59 1.03 -10.08
CA TYR A 45 15.67 2.38 -9.54
C TYR A 45 15.70 2.35 -8.00
N SER A 46 16.19 3.44 -7.42
CA SER A 46 16.34 3.60 -5.97
C SER A 46 15.07 4.16 -5.32
N THR A 47 14.96 4.04 -4.01
CA THR A 47 13.88 4.68 -3.24
C THR A 47 13.99 6.21 -3.17
N GLY A 48 15.14 6.78 -3.58
CA GLY A 48 15.40 8.23 -3.52
C GLY A 48 15.62 8.79 -2.11
N ARG A 49 15.57 7.95 -1.05
CA ARG A 49 15.70 8.41 0.36
C ARG A 49 17.04 9.08 0.65
N VAL A 50 18.14 8.52 0.14
CA VAL A 50 19.48 9.10 0.32
C VAL A 50 19.54 10.51 -0.26
N SER A 51 19.14 10.68 -1.52
CA SER A 51 19.12 11.99 -2.19
C SER A 51 18.17 12.97 -1.51
N ALA A 52 16.98 12.53 -1.11
CA ALA A 52 16.01 13.38 -0.41
C ALA A 52 16.57 13.89 0.93
N SER A 53 17.18 13.00 1.73
CA SER A 53 17.78 13.35 3.01
C SER A 53 19.02 14.24 2.88
N PHE A 54 19.75 14.11 1.77
CA PHE A 54 20.90 14.96 1.48
C PHE A 54 20.48 16.41 1.19
N THR A 55 19.33 16.60 0.53
CA THR A 55 18.85 17.94 0.14
C THR A 55 17.84 18.55 1.12
N SER A 56 17.32 17.78 2.08
CA SER A 56 16.26 18.21 3.00
C SER A 56 16.71 18.12 4.45
N THR A 57 16.63 19.23 5.19
CA THR A 57 16.90 19.27 6.63
C THR A 57 15.75 18.74 7.49
N ALA A 58 14.58 18.50 6.89
CA ALA A 58 13.40 17.98 7.60
C ALA A 58 13.41 16.44 7.74
N MET A 59 14.27 15.74 6.99
CA MET A 59 14.39 14.30 7.02
C MET A 59 15.64 13.85 7.76
N ALA A 60 15.59 12.69 8.41
CA ALA A 60 16.78 12.08 8.98
C ALA A 60 17.78 11.70 7.85
N PRO A 61 19.09 11.91 8.05
CA PRO A 61 20.11 11.58 7.06
C PRO A 61 20.17 10.06 6.84
N GLU A 62 20.00 9.64 5.59
CA GLU A 62 20.06 8.25 5.14
C GLU A 62 21.31 8.08 4.26
N THR A 63 22.18 7.14 4.61
CA THR A 63 23.45 6.92 3.92
C THR A 63 23.47 5.64 3.07
N THR A 64 22.45 4.78 3.24
CA THR A 64 22.37 3.49 2.56
C THR A 64 21.45 3.58 1.34
N HIS A 65 22.01 3.27 0.17
CA HIS A 65 21.26 3.29 -1.08
C HIS A 65 20.48 1.98 -1.26
N GLU A 66 19.15 2.05 -1.05
CA GLU A 66 18.25 0.91 -1.19
C GLU A 66 17.52 0.95 -2.54
N ALA A 67 17.46 -0.20 -3.23
CA ALA A 67 16.63 -0.37 -4.43
C ALA A 67 15.15 -0.35 -4.04
N ALA A 68 14.32 0.30 -4.85
CA ALA A 68 12.88 0.33 -4.60
C ALA A 68 12.26 -1.06 -4.72
N ALA A 69 11.21 -1.32 -3.94
CA ALA A 69 10.45 -2.56 -4.03
C ALA A 69 9.47 -2.48 -5.22
N ILE A 70 9.53 -3.46 -6.12
CA ILE A 70 8.45 -3.74 -7.06
C ILE A 70 7.34 -4.45 -6.29
N ASP A 71 6.09 -4.09 -6.59
CA ASP A 71 4.93 -4.74 -5.99
C ASP A 71 4.91 -6.26 -6.28
N ASP A 72 4.61 -7.06 -5.26
CA ASP A 72 4.70 -8.52 -5.29
C ASP A 72 3.75 -9.11 -6.34
N ASP A 73 2.59 -8.48 -6.55
CA ASP A 73 1.61 -8.83 -7.57
C ASP A 73 2.21 -8.66 -8.99
N MET A 74 2.90 -7.56 -9.25
CA MET A 74 3.51 -7.30 -10.56
C MET A 74 4.59 -8.33 -10.89
N VAL A 75 5.39 -8.73 -9.90
CA VAL A 75 6.41 -9.76 -10.09
C VAL A 75 5.75 -11.11 -10.36
N ARG A 76 4.75 -11.50 -9.58
CA ARG A 76 4.01 -12.76 -9.77
C ARG A 76 3.36 -12.84 -11.14
N TYR A 77 2.71 -11.77 -11.59
CA TYR A 77 2.02 -11.73 -12.87
C TYR A 77 2.94 -11.92 -14.08
N ARG A 78 4.23 -11.53 -14.00
CA ARG A 78 5.19 -11.80 -15.08
C ARG A 78 5.37 -13.29 -15.37
N TYR A 79 5.21 -14.14 -14.37
CA TYR A 79 5.35 -15.59 -14.50
C TYR A 79 4.06 -16.28 -14.96
N VAL A 80 2.93 -15.57 -15.00
CA VAL A 80 1.66 -16.13 -15.49
C VAL A 80 1.67 -16.11 -17.02
N LYS A 81 1.93 -17.28 -17.63
CA LYS A 81 1.94 -17.46 -19.09
C LYS A 81 0.85 -18.38 -19.60
N LYS A 82 0.17 -19.11 -18.70
CA LYS A 82 -0.84 -20.11 -19.06
C LYS A 82 -2.23 -19.48 -19.15
N LYS A 83 -3.07 -20.02 -20.02
CA LYS A 83 -4.50 -19.70 -20.08
C LYS A 83 -5.23 -20.33 -18.88
N GLY A 84 -6.30 -19.68 -18.44
CA GLY A 84 -7.23 -20.22 -17.43
C GLY A 84 -8.49 -20.76 -18.10
N TYR A 85 -9.10 -21.78 -17.52
CA TYR A 85 -10.37 -22.33 -18.00
C TYR A 85 -11.38 -22.36 -16.86
N VAL A 86 -12.59 -21.88 -17.12
CA VAL A 86 -13.69 -21.84 -16.14
C VAL A 86 -14.95 -22.37 -16.78
N ARG A 87 -15.67 -23.23 -16.06
CA ARG A 87 -17.03 -23.64 -16.42
C ARG A 87 -18.02 -22.95 -15.50
N LEU A 88 -18.93 -22.19 -16.07
CA LEU A 88 -20.06 -21.57 -15.39
C LEU A 88 -21.29 -22.44 -15.58
N HIS A 89 -21.84 -22.92 -14.47
CA HIS A 89 -23.13 -23.61 -14.46
C HIS A 89 -24.24 -22.57 -14.37
N THR A 90 -25.09 -22.52 -15.39
CA THR A 90 -26.27 -21.63 -15.42
C THR A 90 -27.55 -22.46 -15.47
N ASN A 91 -28.71 -21.83 -15.24
CA ASN A 91 -30.00 -22.48 -15.37
C ASN A 91 -30.36 -22.89 -16.81
N GLN A 92 -29.66 -22.35 -17.82
CA GLN A 92 -29.85 -22.66 -19.23
C GLN A 92 -28.72 -23.55 -19.81
N GLY A 93 -27.89 -24.12 -18.94
CA GLY A 93 -26.78 -25.00 -19.32
C GLY A 93 -25.41 -24.43 -18.95
N ASP A 94 -24.37 -25.12 -19.42
CA ASP A 94 -22.99 -24.85 -19.04
C ASP A 94 -22.30 -23.96 -20.07
N ILE A 95 -21.62 -22.91 -19.58
CA ILE A 95 -20.79 -22.03 -20.40
C ILE A 95 -19.32 -22.26 -20.04
N ASN A 96 -18.52 -22.63 -21.03
CA ASN A 96 -17.07 -22.77 -20.88
C ASN A 96 -16.38 -21.48 -21.34
N LEU A 97 -15.55 -20.91 -20.48
CA LEU A 97 -14.79 -19.68 -20.72
C LEU A 97 -13.29 -19.97 -20.72
N GLU A 98 -12.58 -19.43 -21.72
CA GLU A 98 -11.12 -19.31 -21.70
C GLU A 98 -10.72 -17.91 -21.22
N LEU A 99 -9.80 -17.85 -20.27
CA LEU A 99 -9.26 -16.63 -19.69
C LEU A 99 -7.81 -16.42 -20.17
N HIS A 100 -7.55 -15.29 -20.81
CA HIS A 100 -6.21 -14.89 -21.25
C HIS A 100 -5.40 -14.25 -20.10
N CYS A 101 -5.01 -15.08 -19.13
CA CYS A 101 -4.24 -14.67 -17.95
C CYS A 101 -2.84 -14.11 -18.26
N ASP A 102 -2.33 -14.37 -19.47
CA ASP A 102 -1.09 -13.79 -20.01
C ASP A 102 -1.24 -12.32 -20.37
N MET A 103 -2.43 -11.90 -20.81
CA MET A 103 -2.72 -10.51 -21.20
C MET A 103 -3.27 -9.70 -20.03
N THR A 104 -4.18 -10.29 -19.24
CA THR A 104 -4.89 -9.61 -18.14
C THR A 104 -4.82 -10.39 -16.83
N PRO A 105 -3.60 -10.69 -16.31
CA PRO A 105 -3.41 -11.57 -15.14
C PRO A 105 -4.15 -11.10 -13.89
N LYS A 106 -4.16 -9.78 -13.62
CA LYS A 106 -4.85 -9.19 -12.46
C LYS A 106 -6.35 -9.39 -12.51
N THR A 107 -6.96 -9.16 -13.68
CA THR A 107 -8.40 -9.35 -13.89
C THR A 107 -8.77 -10.82 -13.77
N CYS A 108 -8.00 -11.70 -14.40
CA CYS A 108 -8.23 -13.14 -14.33
C CYS A 108 -8.08 -13.68 -12.90
N GLU A 109 -7.07 -13.23 -12.15
CA GLU A 109 -6.91 -13.60 -10.74
C GLU A 109 -8.11 -13.16 -9.90
N ASN A 110 -8.55 -11.91 -10.05
CA ASN A 110 -9.71 -11.38 -9.33
C ASN A 110 -10.98 -12.18 -9.65
N PHE A 111 -11.23 -12.47 -10.93
CA PHE A 111 -12.37 -13.26 -11.37
C PHE A 111 -12.35 -14.66 -10.75
N ILE A 112 -11.22 -15.38 -10.84
CA ILE A 112 -11.08 -16.74 -10.28
C ILE A 112 -11.23 -16.72 -8.75
N LYS A 113 -10.65 -15.72 -8.07
CA LYS A 113 -10.82 -15.55 -6.61
C LYS A 113 -12.29 -15.36 -6.23
N LEU A 114 -13.03 -14.56 -6.98
CA LEU A 114 -14.47 -14.38 -6.77
C LEU A 114 -15.24 -15.68 -6.99
N CYS A 115 -14.94 -16.44 -8.05
CA CYS A 115 -15.57 -17.75 -8.26
C CYS A 115 -15.30 -18.76 -7.13
N LYS A 116 -14.14 -18.69 -6.47
CA LYS A 116 -13.79 -19.56 -5.35
C LYS A 116 -14.41 -19.12 -4.03
N LYS A 117 -14.70 -17.82 -3.88
CA LYS A 117 -15.29 -17.25 -2.68
C LYS A 117 -16.79 -17.55 -2.71
N LYS A 118 -17.16 -18.72 -2.18
CA LYS A 118 -18.56 -19.05 -1.85
C LYS A 118 -19.02 -18.29 -0.61
#